data_AF-A0A5D0CMS8-F1
#
_entry.id   AF-A0A5D0CMS8-F1
#
_cell.length_a   1.000
_cell.length_b   1.000
_cell.length_c   1.000
_cell.angle_alpha   90.00
_cell.angle_beta   90.00
_cell.angle_gamma   90.00
#
_symmetry.space_group_name_H-M   'P 1'
#
loop_
_entity.id
_entity.type
_entity.pdbx_description
1 polymer ?
#
loop_
_entity_poly.entity_id
_entity_poly.type
_entity_poly.pdbx_seq_one_letter_code
_entity_poly.pdbx_strand_id
1 'polypeptide(L)'
;MGRNDQRKGFIRKGLMLALSFLLVMVAFLPAGSAQAADSKWINAVWTKYKNYNSTVNASYNTYMTKLIKDYNTYYKSQNDRLAELERIVLEDQKKWNEKLAADLAELKPQYENNDDLRFELRQYEREINPNSLSSQMGVYVRAANRHSLSSTMGLFARELNENSLSSYMYEYKKATNINSLSSPAYGLHKTVTDTYLSSPMYALMKSSSTSYISSPIYAYSRGRISKANAQKQYAKLFAQYTAQISQDSATYKQQIASTSQSVQQKVEALYQDTIRQLENQRNNTLQAISDQRKKLTGEGLTWEPLLLAPVEGSTGTSAGSQAGNSTNPSAEKAPAASQGTTAQQP
;
A
#
# COMPACT_ATOMS: atom_id res chain seq x y z
N MET A 1 39.31 91.52 30.17
CA MET A 1 38.93 92.54 31.17
C MET A 1 37.61 93.16 30.74
N GLY A 2 36.64 93.27 31.66
CA GLY A 2 35.36 93.96 31.42
C GLY A 2 34.13 93.07 31.57
N ARG A 3 33.61 92.97 32.80
CA ARG A 3 32.20 92.66 33.08
C ARG A 3 31.37 93.91 32.77
N ASN A 4 30.12 93.73 32.32
CA ASN A 4 28.94 94.25 33.03
C ASN A 4 27.64 93.86 32.32
N ASP A 5 26.80 93.16 33.08
CA ASP A 5 25.40 93.45 33.38
C ASP A 5 24.53 94.13 32.29
N GLN A 6 23.39 93.51 31.96
CA GLN A 6 22.18 93.72 32.75
C GLN A 6 21.03 92.79 32.32
N ARG A 7 20.53 92.05 33.30
CA ARG A 7 19.17 91.54 33.35
C ARG A 7 18.21 92.71 33.59
N LYS A 8 17.04 92.67 32.95
CA LYS A 8 15.73 92.48 33.61
C LYS A 8 14.62 92.58 32.57
N GLY A 9 13.68 91.65 32.70
CA GLY A 9 12.63 91.40 31.74
C GLY A 9 11.47 92.36 31.86
N PHE A 10 10.38 92.01 31.20
CA PHE A 10 9.02 92.06 31.75
C PHE A 10 8.07 91.57 30.65
N ILE A 11 6.95 90.98 31.10
CA ILE A 11 5.63 91.08 30.45
C ILE A 11 5.19 89.92 29.53
N ARG A 12 4.34 89.09 30.17
CA ARG A 12 3.05 88.54 29.71
C ARG A 12 3.13 87.22 28.93
N LYS A 13 2.90 86.07 29.59
CA LYS A 13 1.56 85.59 30.01
C LYS A 13 0.51 85.88 28.92
N GLY A 14 0.50 85.08 27.86
CA GLY A 14 -0.48 85.26 26.79
C GLY A 14 -0.41 84.26 25.64
N LEU A 15 0.28 83.12 25.77
CA LEU A 15 0.32 82.11 24.71
C LEU A 15 0.41 80.67 25.25
N MET A 16 -0.20 80.43 26.41
CA MET A 16 -0.43 79.10 27.01
C MET A 16 -1.94 78.90 27.20
N LEU A 17 -2.71 79.27 26.17
CA LEU A 17 -4.18 79.18 26.16
C LEU A 17 -4.73 79.02 24.72
N ALA A 18 -3.93 78.44 23.83
CA ALA A 18 -4.31 78.07 22.46
C ALA A 18 -3.94 76.61 22.11
N LEU A 19 -3.66 75.78 23.12
CA LEU A 19 -3.32 74.35 23.00
C LEU A 19 -4.25 73.45 23.84
N SER A 20 -5.33 74.03 24.38
CA SER A 20 -6.29 73.36 25.28
C SER A 20 -7.74 73.43 24.78
N PHE A 21 -7.97 73.80 23.51
CA PHE A 21 -9.29 73.80 22.87
C PHE A 21 -9.35 73.06 21.51
N LEU A 22 -8.41 72.14 21.27
CA LEU A 22 -8.46 71.20 20.14
C LEU A 22 -8.26 69.75 20.63
N LEU A 23 -8.89 69.44 21.77
CA LEU A 23 -8.82 68.13 22.45
C LEU A 23 -10.22 67.68 22.95
N VAL A 24 -11.29 68.14 22.30
CA VAL A 24 -12.70 67.80 22.65
C VAL A 24 -13.57 67.51 21.40
N MET A 25 -12.97 67.01 20.32
CA MET A 25 -13.73 66.53 19.13
C MET A 25 -13.16 65.21 18.55
N VAL A 26 -12.77 64.27 19.43
CA VAL A 26 -12.53 62.86 19.06
C VAL A 26 -13.25 61.95 20.06
N ALA A 27 -14.55 62.18 20.24
CA ALA A 27 -15.41 61.33 21.08
C ALA A 27 -16.75 60.97 20.40
N PHE A 28 -16.78 60.95 19.06
CA PHE A 28 -17.87 60.40 18.26
C PHE A 28 -17.36 59.53 17.11
N LEU A 29 -16.27 58.78 17.33
CA LEU A 29 -16.21 57.47 16.70
C LEU A 29 -17.19 56.60 17.49
N PRO A 30 -18.15 55.91 16.86
CA PRO A 30 -18.80 54.84 17.55
C PRO A 30 -17.67 53.95 18.04
N ALA A 31 -17.50 53.85 19.35
CA ALA A 31 -16.89 52.69 19.95
C ALA A 31 -17.81 51.57 19.46
N GLY A 32 -17.50 51.02 18.29
CA GLY A 32 -18.21 49.90 17.71
C GLY A 32 -18.16 48.89 18.82
N SER A 33 -19.31 48.69 19.46
CA SER A 33 -19.51 47.65 20.42
C SER A 33 -18.86 46.43 19.78
N ALA A 34 -17.85 45.88 20.44
CA ALA A 34 -17.27 44.62 20.02
C ALA A 34 -18.44 43.63 20.04
N GLN A 35 -19.14 43.53 18.91
CA GLN A 35 -20.28 42.65 18.73
C GLN A 35 -19.69 41.29 19.02
N ALA A 36 -20.09 40.73 20.17
CA ALA A 36 -19.63 39.41 20.58
C ALA A 36 -19.80 38.51 19.36
N ALA A 37 -18.68 38.01 18.86
CA ALA A 37 -18.69 37.21 17.65
C ALA A 37 -19.71 36.09 17.80
N ASP A 38 -20.49 35.81 16.76
CA ASP A 38 -21.59 34.84 16.79
C ASP A 38 -21.04 33.45 17.16
N SER A 39 -21.09 33.14 18.46
CA SER A 39 -20.55 31.93 19.04
C SER A 39 -21.28 30.69 18.54
N LYS A 40 -22.57 30.82 18.20
CA LYS A 40 -23.37 29.75 17.59
C LYS A 40 -22.82 29.38 16.21
N TRP A 41 -22.53 30.38 15.37
CA TRP A 41 -21.93 30.13 14.06
C TRP A 41 -20.50 29.56 14.16
N ILE A 42 -19.65 30.12 15.02
CA ILE A 42 -18.29 29.63 15.26
C ILE A 42 -18.32 28.16 15.71
N ASN A 43 -19.18 27.82 16.67
CA ASN A 43 -19.35 26.44 17.14
C ASN A 43 -19.87 25.52 16.03
N ALA A 44 -20.80 25.99 15.19
CA ALA A 44 -21.29 25.21 14.05
C ALA A 44 -20.19 24.88 13.04
N VAL A 45 -19.28 25.84 12.75
CA VAL A 45 -18.11 25.61 11.89
C VAL A 45 -17.19 24.53 12.47
N TRP A 46 -16.89 24.62 13.77
CA TRP A 46 -16.04 23.64 14.43
C TRP A 46 -16.68 22.25 14.48
N THR A 47 -18.00 22.16 14.75
CA THR A 47 -18.75 20.90 14.69
C THR A 47 -18.76 20.32 13.28
N LYS A 48 -18.95 21.14 12.25
CA LYS A 48 -18.88 20.70 10.84
C LYS A 48 -17.52 20.06 10.52
N TYR A 49 -16.43 20.70 10.94
CA TYR A 49 -15.09 20.12 10.83
C TYR A 49 -14.96 18.77 11.55
N LYS A 50 -15.34 18.71 12.84
CA LYS A 50 -15.20 17.49 13.64
C LYS A 50 -15.98 16.31 13.05
N ASN A 51 -17.19 16.56 12.58
CA ASN A 51 -18.01 15.54 11.92
C ASN A 51 -17.33 15.04 10.65
N TYR A 52 -16.85 15.95 9.79
CA TYR A 52 -16.13 15.57 8.57
C TYR A 52 -14.86 14.75 8.88
N ASN A 53 -14.02 15.21 9.82
CA ASN A 53 -12.82 14.49 10.25
C ASN A 53 -13.14 13.09 10.80
N SER A 54 -14.21 12.97 11.60
CA SER A 54 -14.67 11.69 12.13
C SER A 54 -15.09 10.73 11.02
N THR A 55 -15.91 11.18 10.05
CA THR A 55 -16.35 10.37 8.90
C THR A 55 -15.17 9.91 8.06
N VAL A 56 -14.24 10.82 7.73
CA VAL A 56 -13.06 10.49 6.91
C VAL A 56 -12.17 9.48 7.64
N ASN A 57 -11.89 9.67 8.93
CA ASN A 57 -11.08 8.73 9.71
C ASN A 57 -11.75 7.36 9.86
N ALA A 58 -13.07 7.29 10.03
CA ALA A 58 -13.81 6.04 10.08
C ALA A 58 -13.71 5.26 8.75
N SER A 59 -13.86 5.95 7.62
CA SER A 59 -13.68 5.38 6.28
C SER A 59 -12.25 4.89 6.06
N TYR A 60 -11.26 5.69 6.46
CA TYR A 60 -9.84 5.33 6.40
C TYR A 60 -9.53 4.07 7.23
N ASN A 61 -9.95 4.02 8.50
CA ASN A 61 -9.70 2.88 9.39
C ASN A 61 -10.35 1.60 8.86
N THR A 62 -11.57 1.71 8.33
CA THR A 62 -12.28 0.58 7.71
C THR A 62 -11.51 0.06 6.49
N TYR A 63 -11.08 0.96 5.62
CA TYR A 63 -10.27 0.63 4.44
C TYR A 63 -8.94 -0.04 4.83
N MET A 64 -8.19 0.55 5.77
CA MET A 64 -6.90 0.01 6.19
C MET A 64 -7.01 -1.37 6.86
N THR A 65 -8.03 -1.57 7.70
CA THR A 65 -8.30 -2.88 8.31
C THR A 65 -8.54 -3.93 7.23
N LYS A 66 -9.37 -3.61 6.22
CA LYS A 66 -9.61 -4.52 5.09
C LYS A 66 -8.32 -4.79 4.32
N LEU A 67 -7.56 -3.75 3.99
CA LEU A 67 -6.33 -3.84 3.21
C LEU A 67 -5.28 -4.77 3.88
N ILE A 68 -5.07 -4.60 5.19
CA ILE A 68 -4.13 -5.42 5.96
C ILE A 68 -4.61 -6.88 6.00
N LYS A 69 -5.92 -7.10 6.19
CA LYS A 69 -6.50 -8.44 6.16
C LYS A 69 -6.30 -9.11 4.79
N ASP A 70 -6.64 -8.41 3.70
CA ASP A 70 -6.50 -8.93 2.34
C ASP A 70 -5.04 -9.29 2.02
N TYR A 71 -4.09 -8.43 2.41
CA TYR A 71 -2.65 -8.72 2.28
C TYR A 71 -2.26 -9.99 3.05
N ASN A 72 -2.60 -10.09 4.34
CA ASN A 72 -2.23 -11.24 5.16
C ASN A 72 -2.84 -12.54 4.66
N THR A 73 -4.11 -12.52 4.24
CA THR A 73 -4.79 -13.67 3.65
C THR A 73 -4.12 -14.09 2.35
N TYR A 74 -3.82 -13.14 1.46
CA TYR A 74 -3.12 -13.43 0.22
C TYR A 74 -1.73 -14.01 0.49
N TYR A 75 -0.91 -13.36 1.32
CA TYR A 75 0.42 -13.82 1.70
C TYR A 75 0.42 -15.24 2.24
N LYS A 76 -0.49 -15.55 3.17
CA LYS A 76 -0.64 -16.91 3.71
C LYS A 76 -1.00 -17.90 2.59
N SER A 77 -2.00 -17.59 1.76
CA SER A 77 -2.44 -18.49 0.69
C SER A 77 -1.32 -18.84 -0.28
N GLN A 78 -0.44 -17.89 -0.62
CA GLN A 78 0.66 -18.16 -1.55
C GLN A 78 1.76 -19.00 -0.90
N ASN A 79 2.03 -18.82 0.39
CA ASN A 79 2.96 -19.69 1.13
C ASN A 79 2.40 -21.10 1.31
N ASP A 80 1.09 -21.24 1.54
CA ASP A 80 0.43 -22.55 1.59
C ASP A 80 0.53 -23.25 0.22
N ARG A 81 0.32 -22.53 -0.90
CA ARG A 81 0.49 -23.05 -2.26
C ARG A 81 1.92 -23.51 -2.54
N LEU A 82 2.92 -22.73 -2.11
CA LEU A 82 4.33 -23.12 -2.21
C LEU A 82 4.62 -24.40 -1.43
N ALA A 83 4.15 -24.49 -0.19
CA ALA A 83 4.37 -25.67 0.66
C ALA A 83 3.71 -26.93 0.08
N GLU A 84 2.51 -26.79 -0.50
CA GLU A 84 1.82 -27.92 -1.14
C GLU A 84 2.52 -28.37 -2.41
N LEU A 85 2.97 -27.43 -3.26
CA LEU A 85 3.75 -27.76 -4.44
C LEU A 85 5.06 -28.47 -4.09
N GLU A 86 5.77 -27.99 -3.05
CA GLU A 86 6.96 -28.64 -2.51
C GLU A 86 6.66 -30.05 -2.03
N ARG A 87 5.59 -30.25 -1.26
CA ARG A 87 5.16 -31.57 -0.77
C ARG A 87 4.95 -32.54 -1.93
N ILE A 88 4.19 -32.16 -2.96
CA ILE A 88 3.89 -33.02 -4.12
C ILE A 88 5.18 -33.46 -4.83
N VAL A 89 6.09 -32.51 -5.09
CA VAL A 89 7.34 -32.80 -5.82
C VAL A 89 8.30 -33.65 -4.99
N LEU A 90 8.42 -33.39 -3.68
CA LEU A 90 9.27 -34.20 -2.80
C LEU A 90 8.75 -35.64 -2.66
N GLU A 91 7.43 -35.83 -2.59
CA GLU A 91 6.81 -37.16 -2.58
C GLU A 91 7.06 -37.93 -3.89
N ASP A 92 6.95 -37.26 -5.03
CA ASP A 92 7.26 -37.87 -6.33
C ASP A 92 8.75 -38.24 -6.44
N GLN A 93 9.65 -37.36 -5.98
CA GLN A 93 11.09 -37.65 -5.94
C GLN A 93 11.40 -38.86 -5.07
N LYS A 94 10.78 -38.95 -3.88
CA LYS A 94 10.92 -40.11 -3.00
C LYS A 94 10.46 -41.39 -3.69
N LYS A 95 9.27 -41.38 -4.30
CA LYS A 95 8.70 -42.52 -5.02
C LYS A 95 9.62 -42.99 -6.16
N TRP A 96 10.16 -42.07 -6.95
CA TRP A 96 11.08 -42.42 -8.04
C TRP A 96 12.43 -42.91 -7.54
N ASN A 97 12.99 -42.30 -6.50
CA ASN A 97 14.22 -42.78 -5.88
C ASN A 97 14.09 -44.24 -5.40
N GLU A 98 12.98 -44.57 -4.72
CA GLU A 98 12.69 -45.93 -4.24
C GLU A 98 12.51 -46.90 -5.42
N LYS A 99 11.72 -46.52 -6.44
CA LYS A 99 11.47 -47.35 -7.62
C LYS A 99 12.74 -47.63 -8.43
N LEU A 100 13.56 -46.61 -8.67
CA LEU A 100 14.78 -46.74 -9.47
C LEU A 100 15.87 -47.51 -8.71
N ALA A 101 15.95 -47.34 -7.39
CA ALA A 101 16.87 -48.13 -6.56
C ALA A 101 16.51 -49.62 -6.57
N ALA A 102 15.22 -49.96 -6.49
CA ALA A 102 14.75 -51.33 -6.61
C ALA A 102 15.04 -51.92 -8.00
N ASP A 103 14.74 -51.18 -9.07
CA ASP A 103 15.04 -51.59 -10.45
C ASP A 103 16.55 -51.82 -10.65
N LEU A 104 17.43 -50.94 -10.15
CA LEU A 104 18.88 -51.16 -10.20
C LEU A 104 19.31 -52.43 -9.43
N ALA A 105 18.71 -52.70 -8.27
CA ALA A 105 19.02 -53.88 -7.46
C ALA A 105 18.64 -55.19 -8.19
N GLU A 106 17.57 -55.17 -8.99
CA GLU A 106 17.18 -56.31 -9.84
C GLU A 106 18.08 -56.47 -11.08
N LEU A 107 18.52 -55.35 -11.68
CA LEU A 107 19.36 -55.35 -12.87
C LEU A 107 20.82 -55.75 -12.58
N LYS A 108 21.35 -55.34 -11.42
CA LYS A 108 22.75 -55.61 -11.04
C LYS A 108 23.17 -57.08 -11.20
N PRO A 109 22.51 -58.06 -10.55
CA PRO A 109 22.93 -59.47 -10.65
C PRO A 109 22.83 -60.05 -12.06
N GLN A 110 21.99 -59.48 -12.93
CA GLN A 110 21.79 -59.94 -14.32
C GLN A 110 22.89 -59.45 -15.26
N TYR A 111 23.34 -58.20 -15.07
CA TYR A 111 24.18 -57.50 -16.05
C TYR A 111 25.59 -57.14 -15.54
N GLU A 112 25.89 -57.29 -14.24
CA GLU A 112 27.17 -56.88 -13.66
C GLU A 112 28.38 -57.65 -14.21
N ASN A 113 28.19 -58.94 -14.53
CA ASN A 113 29.21 -59.79 -15.12
C ASN A 113 29.18 -59.83 -16.67
N ASN A 114 28.29 -59.07 -17.29
CA ASN A 114 28.22 -58.95 -18.74
C ASN A 114 29.11 -57.78 -19.19
N ASP A 115 30.27 -58.09 -19.78
CA ASP A 115 31.25 -57.06 -20.18
C ASP A 115 30.68 -56.03 -21.18
N ASP A 116 29.74 -56.45 -22.05
CA ASP A 116 29.13 -55.57 -23.05
C ASP A 116 28.13 -54.58 -22.43
N LEU A 117 27.43 -54.98 -21.37
CA LEU A 117 26.36 -54.19 -20.72
C LEU A 117 26.78 -53.52 -19.41
N ARG A 118 27.93 -53.90 -18.84
CA ARG A 118 28.43 -53.35 -17.58
C ARG A 118 28.62 -51.83 -17.63
N PHE A 119 29.03 -51.29 -18.77
CA PHE A 119 29.14 -49.83 -18.93
C PHE A 119 27.77 -49.17 -18.78
N GLU A 120 26.76 -49.63 -19.52
CA GLU A 120 25.41 -49.07 -19.48
C GLU A 120 24.76 -49.21 -18.09
N LEU A 121 25.08 -50.28 -17.34
CA LEU A 121 24.61 -50.47 -15.96
C LEU A 121 25.19 -49.41 -15.01
N ARG A 122 26.49 -49.12 -15.14
CA ARG A 122 27.14 -48.05 -14.36
C ARG A 122 26.62 -46.66 -14.74
N GLN A 123 26.32 -46.43 -16.02
CA GLN A 123 25.69 -45.19 -16.47
C GLN A 123 24.31 -45.04 -15.84
N TYR A 124 23.49 -46.10 -15.86
CA TYR A 124 22.17 -46.12 -15.22
C TYR A 124 22.28 -45.82 -13.71
N GLU A 125 23.14 -46.53 -12.99
CA GLU A 125 23.41 -46.29 -11.56
C GLU A 125 23.80 -44.83 -11.27
N ARG A 126 24.61 -44.21 -12.14
CA ARG A 126 24.98 -42.81 -12.00
C ARG A 126 23.79 -41.87 -12.23
N GLU A 127 23.00 -42.08 -13.28
CA GLU A 127 21.89 -41.17 -13.64
C GLU A 127 20.74 -41.20 -12.63
N ILE A 128 20.49 -42.34 -11.98
CA ILE A 128 19.44 -42.44 -10.95
C ILE A 128 19.87 -41.93 -9.58
N ASN A 129 21.15 -41.65 -9.35
CA ASN A 129 21.66 -41.26 -8.04
C ASN A 129 21.23 -39.81 -7.70
N PRO A 130 20.34 -39.57 -6.71
CA PRO A 130 19.85 -38.23 -6.38
C PRO A 130 20.91 -37.32 -5.76
N ASN A 131 22.00 -37.88 -5.23
CA ASN A 131 23.05 -37.12 -4.56
C ASN A 131 24.14 -36.64 -5.53
N SER A 132 24.15 -37.15 -6.76
CA SER A 132 25.12 -36.72 -7.77
C SER A 132 24.72 -35.37 -8.37
N LEU A 133 25.69 -34.47 -8.50
CA LEU A 133 25.44 -33.16 -9.10
C LEU A 133 25.14 -33.25 -10.59
N SER A 134 25.70 -34.23 -11.30
CA SER A 134 25.54 -34.35 -12.75
C SER A 134 24.48 -35.37 -13.18
N SER A 135 23.94 -36.15 -12.24
CA SER A 135 22.90 -37.14 -12.57
C SER A 135 21.56 -36.47 -12.88
N GLN A 136 20.78 -37.09 -13.75
CA GLN A 136 19.42 -36.62 -14.02
C GLN A 136 18.59 -36.49 -12.74
N MET A 137 18.60 -37.52 -11.87
CA MET A 137 17.82 -37.48 -10.63
C MET A 137 18.29 -36.38 -9.68
N GLY A 138 19.60 -36.12 -9.61
CA GLY A 138 20.13 -35.03 -8.81
C GLY A 138 19.74 -33.65 -9.35
N VAL A 139 19.69 -33.46 -10.68
CA VAL A 139 19.17 -32.22 -11.29
C VAL A 139 17.71 -32.00 -10.89
N TYR A 140 16.88 -33.04 -10.93
CA TYR A 140 15.49 -32.96 -10.50
C TYR A 140 15.35 -32.59 -9.01
N VAL A 141 16.10 -33.24 -8.12
CA VAL A 141 16.13 -32.92 -6.69
C VAL A 141 16.48 -31.45 -6.45
N ARG A 142 17.50 -30.93 -7.13
CA ARG A 142 17.91 -29.53 -6.95
C ARG A 142 16.89 -28.53 -7.48
N ALA A 143 16.18 -28.83 -8.57
CA ALA A 143 15.13 -27.94 -9.09
C ALA A 143 13.99 -27.72 -8.09
N ALA A 144 13.70 -28.72 -7.25
CA ALA A 144 12.67 -28.65 -6.21
C ALA A 144 13.14 -28.01 -4.89
N ASN A 145 14.43 -27.75 -4.73
CA ASN A 145 14.97 -27.28 -3.44
C ASN A 145 14.64 -25.80 -3.19
N ARG A 146 13.66 -25.50 -2.34
CA ARG A 146 13.25 -24.12 -2.01
C ARG A 146 14.35 -23.22 -1.41
N HIS A 147 15.40 -23.81 -0.85
CA HIS A 147 16.49 -23.07 -0.20
C HIS A 147 17.64 -22.72 -1.16
N SER A 148 17.65 -23.32 -2.35
CA SER A 148 18.61 -22.96 -3.39
C SER A 148 18.17 -21.68 -4.11
N LEU A 149 19.09 -20.73 -4.30
CA LEU A 149 18.77 -19.45 -4.95
C LEU A 149 18.43 -19.59 -6.45
N SER A 150 18.95 -20.64 -7.09
CA SER A 150 18.83 -20.88 -8.53
C SER A 150 17.87 -22.01 -8.89
N SER A 151 17.28 -22.68 -7.90
CA SER A 151 16.27 -23.70 -8.17
C SER A 151 14.95 -23.06 -8.56
N THR A 152 14.17 -23.75 -9.39
CA THR A 152 12.82 -23.32 -9.77
C THR A 152 11.95 -23.03 -8.55
N MET A 153 11.94 -23.92 -7.55
CA MET A 153 11.18 -23.72 -6.33
C MET A 153 11.70 -22.55 -5.47
N GLY A 154 13.02 -22.36 -5.41
CA GLY A 154 13.64 -21.31 -4.60
C GLY A 154 13.47 -19.92 -5.21
N LEU A 155 13.42 -19.79 -6.54
CA LEU A 155 13.01 -18.57 -7.21
C LEU A 155 11.61 -18.15 -6.76
N PHE A 156 10.64 -19.07 -6.79
CA PHE A 156 9.27 -18.79 -6.34
C PHE A 156 9.21 -18.43 -4.85
N ALA A 157 9.89 -19.20 -3.99
CA ALA A 157 9.94 -18.93 -2.55
C ALA A 157 10.51 -17.55 -2.21
N ARG A 158 11.53 -17.09 -2.96
CA ARG A 158 12.14 -15.78 -2.75
C ARG A 158 11.20 -14.64 -3.15
N GLU A 159 10.48 -14.77 -4.26
CA GLU A 159 9.51 -13.75 -4.68
C GLU A 159 8.30 -13.65 -3.74
N LEU A 160 8.00 -14.72 -3.01
CA LEU A 160 7.02 -14.71 -1.93
C LEU A 160 7.55 -14.16 -0.61
N ASN A 161 8.87 -14.02 -0.42
CA ASN A 161 9.43 -13.58 0.86
C ASN A 161 9.24 -12.07 1.07
N GLU A 162 8.34 -11.70 1.97
CA GLU A 162 8.02 -10.29 2.28
C GLU A 162 9.16 -9.47 2.90
N ASN A 163 10.26 -10.11 3.31
CA ASN A 163 11.45 -9.46 3.88
C ASN A 163 12.58 -9.28 2.85
N SER A 164 12.44 -9.82 1.64
CA SER A 164 13.38 -9.61 0.54
C SER A 164 13.03 -8.31 -0.19
N LEU A 165 13.91 -7.30 -0.16
CA LEU A 165 13.65 -5.93 -0.64
C LEU A 165 13.25 -5.79 -2.13
N SER A 166 13.43 -6.85 -2.91
CA SER A 166 13.11 -6.89 -4.34
C SER A 166 12.02 -7.91 -4.69
N SER A 167 11.43 -8.59 -3.69
CA SER A 167 10.41 -9.58 -3.95
C SER A 167 9.06 -8.94 -4.29
N TYR A 168 8.25 -9.65 -5.07
CA TYR A 168 6.87 -9.23 -5.33
C TYR A 168 6.07 -9.02 -4.04
N MET A 169 6.25 -9.89 -3.04
CA MET A 169 5.53 -9.74 -1.78
C MET A 169 6.00 -8.54 -0.96
N TYR A 170 7.29 -8.20 -1.01
CA TYR A 170 7.79 -6.98 -0.40
C TYR A 170 7.21 -5.73 -1.06
N GLU A 171 7.06 -5.70 -2.39
CA GLU A 171 6.39 -4.59 -3.07
C GLU A 171 4.95 -4.39 -2.55
N TYR A 172 4.20 -5.48 -2.38
CA TYR A 172 2.85 -5.43 -1.82
C TYR A 172 2.86 -4.97 -0.36
N LYS A 173 3.70 -5.56 0.49
CA LYS A 173 3.86 -5.17 1.90
C LYS A 173 4.23 -3.69 2.02
N LYS A 174 5.17 -3.21 1.21
CA LYS A 174 5.59 -1.81 1.20
C LYS A 174 4.42 -0.91 0.83
N ALA A 175 3.61 -1.26 -0.17
CA ALA A 175 2.47 -0.46 -0.58
C ALA A 175 1.41 -0.30 0.52
N THR A 176 1.19 -1.34 1.33
CA THR A 176 0.19 -1.36 2.41
C THR A 176 0.72 -0.85 3.75
N ASN A 177 2.03 -0.65 3.87
CA ASN A 177 2.67 -0.28 5.14
C ASN A 177 2.62 1.22 5.43
N ILE A 178 1.82 1.60 6.43
CA ILE A 178 1.73 2.98 6.94
C ILE A 178 3.04 3.55 7.48
N ASN A 179 3.98 2.72 7.95
CA ASN A 179 5.24 3.17 8.53
C ASN A 179 6.34 3.41 7.49
N SER A 180 6.09 3.06 6.22
CA SER A 180 7.02 3.36 5.13
C SER A 180 6.69 4.74 4.55
N LEU A 181 7.59 5.72 4.76
CA LEU A 181 7.37 7.12 4.34
C LEU A 181 7.14 7.30 2.83
N SER A 182 7.54 6.32 2.02
CA SER A 182 7.37 6.31 0.56
C SER A 182 6.17 5.48 0.09
N SER A 183 5.40 4.89 1.01
CA SER A 183 4.25 4.07 0.63
C SER A 183 3.01 4.91 0.33
N PRO A 184 2.14 4.45 -0.58
CA PRO A 184 0.83 5.04 -0.76
C PRO A 184 -0.05 4.93 0.49
N ALA A 185 0.09 3.89 1.33
CA ALA A 185 -0.63 3.82 2.61
C ALA A 185 -0.22 4.95 3.58
N TYR A 186 1.06 5.30 3.65
CA TYR A 186 1.53 6.46 4.41
C TYR A 186 1.00 7.77 3.82
N GLY A 187 1.03 7.92 2.49
CA GLY A 187 0.45 9.07 1.80
C GLY A 187 -1.04 9.26 2.11
N LEU A 188 -1.80 8.15 2.07
CA LEU A 188 -3.21 8.14 2.44
C LEU A 188 -3.41 8.54 3.90
N HIS A 189 -2.65 7.95 4.83
CA HIS A 189 -2.72 8.31 6.25
C HIS A 189 -2.49 9.80 6.43
N LYS A 190 -1.35 10.31 5.93
CA LYS A 190 -0.97 11.72 6.03
C LYS A 190 -2.06 12.64 5.48
N THR A 191 -2.75 12.25 4.41
CA THR A 191 -3.83 13.03 3.80
C THR A 191 -5.01 13.23 4.75
N VAL A 192 -5.41 12.17 5.45
CA VAL A 192 -6.65 12.14 6.24
C VAL A 192 -6.50 12.58 7.69
N THR A 193 -5.28 12.62 8.23
CA THR A 193 -5.07 13.02 9.63
C THR A 193 -4.80 14.52 9.80
N ASP A 194 -5.32 15.10 10.87
CA ASP A 194 -5.08 16.48 11.30
C ASP A 194 -3.81 16.65 12.14
N THR A 195 -3.00 15.61 12.32
CA THR A 195 -1.76 15.70 13.11
C THR A 195 -0.54 16.13 12.30
N TYR A 196 -0.59 16.04 10.98
CA TYR A 196 0.54 16.42 10.11
C TYR A 196 0.37 17.85 9.59
N LEU A 197 1.36 18.70 9.86
CA LEU A 197 1.33 20.12 9.47
C LEU A 197 1.11 20.38 7.98
N SER A 198 1.50 19.44 7.12
CA SER A 198 1.35 19.53 5.67
C SER A 198 0.13 18.80 5.13
N SER A 199 -0.73 18.23 5.98
CA SER A 199 -1.94 17.55 5.51
C SER A 199 -3.05 18.53 5.15
N PRO A 200 -3.87 18.20 4.14
CA PRO A 200 -5.07 18.98 3.84
C PRO A 200 -6.10 18.92 4.98
N MET A 201 -6.16 17.84 5.76
CA MET A 201 -7.03 17.77 6.95
C MET A 201 -6.58 18.75 8.05
N TYR A 202 -5.27 18.90 8.30
CA TYR A 202 -4.75 19.89 9.25
C TYR A 202 -5.03 21.32 8.75
N ALA A 203 -4.87 21.57 7.46
CA ALA A 203 -5.21 22.87 6.88
C ALA A 203 -6.71 23.21 7.02
N LEU A 204 -7.58 22.20 6.87
CA LEU A 204 -9.01 22.31 7.12
C LEU A 204 -9.33 22.58 8.60
N MET A 205 -8.67 21.86 9.52
CA MET A 205 -8.78 22.08 10.96
C MET A 205 -8.42 23.51 11.33
N LYS A 206 -7.26 24.01 10.86
CA LYS A 206 -6.81 25.38 11.10
C LYS A 206 -7.83 26.40 10.61
N SER A 207 -8.33 26.21 9.39
CA SER A 207 -9.33 27.09 8.76
C SER A 207 -10.67 27.10 9.48
N SER A 208 -10.94 26.09 10.31
CA SER A 208 -12.18 25.92 11.08
C SER A 208 -12.08 26.39 12.53
N SER A 209 -10.91 26.87 12.96
CA SER A 209 -10.60 27.13 14.38
C SER A 209 -10.42 28.61 14.68
N THR A 210 -10.78 29.03 15.90
CA THR A 210 -10.52 30.37 16.44
C THR A 210 -9.11 30.53 17.00
N SER A 211 -8.28 29.49 16.99
CA SER A 211 -6.95 29.51 17.62
C SER A 211 -5.82 29.83 16.65
N TYR A 212 -6.11 29.85 15.35
CA TYR A 212 -5.09 30.06 14.31
C TYR A 212 -5.26 31.40 13.64
N ILE A 213 -4.22 32.24 13.67
CA ILE A 213 -4.25 33.60 13.11
C ILE A 213 -4.59 33.65 11.61
N SER A 214 -4.27 32.58 10.88
CA SER A 214 -4.58 32.42 9.44
C SER A 214 -6.03 31.98 9.17
N SER A 215 -6.80 31.67 10.21
CA SER A 215 -8.17 31.21 10.08
C SER A 215 -9.14 32.36 9.81
N PRO A 216 -10.10 32.22 8.88
CA PRO A 216 -11.19 33.19 8.75
C PRO A 216 -12.05 33.27 10.02
N ILE A 217 -12.12 32.20 10.81
CA ILE A 217 -12.88 32.16 12.07
C ILE A 217 -12.18 32.97 13.15
N TYR A 218 -10.85 32.90 13.22
CA TYR A 218 -10.04 33.78 14.09
C TYR A 218 -10.20 35.25 13.69
N ALA A 219 -10.12 35.56 12.39
CA ALA A 219 -10.26 36.94 11.92
C ALA A 219 -11.64 37.52 12.28
N TYR A 220 -12.70 36.74 12.11
CA TYR A 220 -14.05 37.11 12.53
C TYR A 220 -14.18 37.27 14.03
N SER A 221 -13.67 36.33 14.83
CA SER A 221 -13.78 36.37 16.30
C SER A 221 -13.09 37.57 16.92
N ARG A 222 -12.11 38.15 16.22
CA ARG A 222 -11.38 39.38 16.59
C ARG A 222 -11.95 40.65 15.94
N GLY A 223 -13.08 40.57 15.25
CA GLY A 223 -13.71 41.70 14.58
C GLY A 223 -12.92 42.24 13.37
N ARG A 224 -11.94 41.48 12.84
CA ARG A 224 -11.10 41.91 11.72
C ARG A 224 -11.81 41.82 10.37
N ILE A 225 -12.83 40.96 10.27
CA ILE A 225 -13.67 40.80 9.08
C ILE A 225 -15.14 40.62 9.48
N SER A 226 -16.06 40.94 8.56
CA SER A 226 -17.50 40.69 8.75
C SER A 226 -17.83 39.18 8.74
N LYS A 227 -18.96 38.80 9.33
CA LYS A 227 -19.47 37.42 9.31
C LYS A 227 -19.63 36.90 7.88
N ALA A 228 -20.19 37.71 6.97
CA ALA A 228 -20.38 37.34 5.57
C ALA A 228 -19.05 37.04 4.86
N ASN A 229 -18.02 37.85 5.12
CA ASN A 229 -16.68 37.62 4.56
C ASN A 229 -16.05 36.35 5.14
N ALA A 230 -16.20 36.11 6.44
CA ALA A 230 -15.70 34.90 7.10
C ALA A 230 -16.38 33.64 6.57
N GLN A 231 -17.71 33.67 6.39
CA GLN A 231 -18.49 32.58 5.79
C GLN A 231 -18.04 32.28 4.36
N LYS A 232 -17.85 33.31 3.53
CA LYS A 232 -17.37 33.16 2.15
C LYS A 232 -15.98 32.54 2.09
N GLN A 233 -15.03 33.04 2.90
CA GLN A 233 -13.67 32.51 2.95
C GLN A 233 -13.63 31.08 3.48
N TYR A 234 -14.36 30.79 4.56
CA TYR A 234 -14.48 29.45 5.11
C TYR A 234 -15.09 28.47 4.11
N ALA A 235 -16.19 28.83 3.45
CA ALA A 235 -16.82 27.96 2.47
C ALA A 235 -15.87 27.60 1.31
N LYS A 236 -15.09 28.57 0.83
CA LYS A 236 -14.06 28.33 -0.19
C LYS A 236 -12.98 27.36 0.30
N LEU A 237 -12.40 27.61 1.47
CA LEU A 237 -11.34 26.75 2.04
C LEU A 237 -11.86 25.35 2.37
N PHE A 238 -13.08 25.25 2.91
CA PHE A 238 -13.73 23.97 3.19
C PHE A 238 -13.85 23.16 1.90
N ALA A 239 -14.47 23.72 0.86
CA ALA A 239 -14.63 23.04 -0.42
C ALA A 239 -13.30 22.60 -1.02
N GLN A 240 -12.30 23.48 -1.01
CA GLN A 240 -10.95 23.19 -1.52
C GLN A 240 -10.31 22.01 -0.80
N TYR A 241 -10.21 22.06 0.54
CA TYR A 241 -9.52 20.99 1.28
C TYR A 241 -10.31 19.69 1.28
N THR A 242 -11.65 19.72 1.31
CA THR A 242 -12.45 18.48 1.20
C THR A 242 -12.30 17.83 -0.17
N ALA A 243 -12.20 18.62 -1.24
CA ALA A 243 -11.95 18.10 -2.59
C ALA A 243 -10.54 17.50 -2.69
N GLN A 244 -9.53 18.17 -2.13
CA GLN A 244 -8.16 17.67 -2.09
C GLN A 244 -8.06 16.36 -1.30
N ILE A 245 -8.65 16.28 -0.10
CA ILE A 245 -8.68 15.04 0.70
C ILE A 245 -9.30 13.89 -0.09
N SER A 246 -10.41 14.14 -0.79
CA SER A 246 -11.08 13.12 -1.60
C SER A 246 -10.20 12.65 -2.77
N GLN A 247 -9.64 13.59 -3.53
CA GLN A 247 -8.78 13.30 -4.68
C GLN A 247 -7.51 12.56 -4.30
N ASP A 248 -6.79 13.05 -3.29
CA ASP A 248 -5.55 12.43 -2.81
C ASP A 248 -5.84 11.04 -2.25
N SER A 249 -6.92 10.89 -1.48
CA SER A 249 -7.34 9.58 -0.96
C SER A 249 -7.66 8.58 -2.08
N ALA A 250 -8.38 9.01 -3.12
CA ALA A 250 -8.68 8.17 -4.27
C ALA A 250 -7.39 7.74 -5.00
N THR A 251 -6.46 8.68 -5.19
CA THR A 251 -5.17 8.44 -5.84
C THR A 251 -4.36 7.38 -5.09
N TYR A 252 -4.20 7.53 -3.76
CA TYR A 252 -3.43 6.55 -2.98
C TYR A 252 -4.13 5.18 -2.91
N LYS A 253 -5.46 5.14 -2.80
CA LYS A 253 -6.22 3.88 -2.88
C LYS A 253 -6.02 3.18 -4.23
N GLN A 254 -6.02 3.93 -5.33
CA GLN A 254 -5.76 3.39 -6.66
C GLN A 254 -4.32 2.87 -6.79
N GLN A 255 -3.33 3.59 -6.26
CA GLN A 255 -1.94 3.12 -6.26
C GLN A 255 -1.80 1.80 -5.49
N ILE A 256 -2.40 1.69 -4.31
CA ILE A 256 -2.42 0.45 -3.51
C ILE A 256 -3.06 -0.70 -4.31
N ALA A 257 -4.23 -0.45 -4.89
CA ALA A 257 -4.97 -1.47 -5.66
C ALA A 257 -4.17 -1.93 -6.89
N SER A 258 -3.56 -0.99 -7.61
CA SER A 258 -2.75 -1.28 -8.81
C SER A 258 -1.51 -2.10 -8.46
N THR A 259 -0.81 -1.75 -7.37
CA THR A 259 0.34 -2.53 -6.90
C THR A 259 -0.09 -3.94 -6.47
N SER A 260 -1.18 -4.05 -5.70
CA SER A 260 -1.72 -5.35 -5.26
C SER A 260 -2.06 -6.24 -6.47
N GLN A 261 -2.78 -5.71 -7.46
CA GLN A 261 -3.14 -6.45 -8.66
C GLN A 261 -1.91 -6.87 -9.48
N SER A 262 -0.95 -5.96 -9.68
CA SER A 262 0.30 -6.26 -10.39
C SER A 262 1.07 -7.38 -9.68
N VAL A 263 1.21 -7.31 -8.35
CA VAL A 263 1.89 -8.37 -7.58
C VAL A 263 1.15 -9.70 -7.71
N GLN A 264 -0.18 -9.70 -7.60
CA GLN A 264 -0.98 -10.92 -7.74
C GLN A 264 -0.78 -11.59 -9.10
N GLN A 265 -0.78 -10.80 -10.18
CA GLN A 265 -0.53 -11.29 -11.54
C GLN A 265 0.89 -11.86 -11.70
N LYS A 266 1.91 -11.15 -11.19
CA LYS A 266 3.31 -11.61 -11.25
C LYS A 266 3.52 -12.91 -10.46
N VAL A 267 2.93 -13.01 -9.28
CA VAL A 267 3.00 -14.22 -8.45
C VAL A 267 2.29 -15.39 -9.12
N GLU A 268 1.12 -15.17 -9.70
CA GLU A 268 0.41 -16.23 -10.42
C GLU A 268 1.18 -16.69 -11.66
N ALA A 269 1.69 -15.77 -12.46
CA ALA A 269 2.53 -16.09 -13.62
C ALA A 269 3.78 -16.89 -13.21
N LEU A 270 4.44 -16.49 -12.12
CA LEU A 270 5.60 -17.20 -11.60
C LEU A 270 5.23 -18.59 -11.08
N TYR A 271 4.07 -18.75 -10.43
CA TYR A 271 3.60 -20.06 -9.98
C TYR A 271 3.37 -21.01 -11.15
N GLN A 272 2.71 -20.54 -12.21
CA GLN A 272 2.47 -21.34 -13.41
C GLN A 272 3.77 -21.72 -14.12
N ASP A 273 4.71 -20.77 -14.22
CA ASP A 273 6.03 -21.03 -14.77
C ASP A 273 6.81 -22.04 -13.92
N THR A 274 6.70 -21.94 -12.59
CA THR A 274 7.32 -22.88 -11.64
C THR A 274 6.78 -24.30 -11.86
N ILE A 275 5.45 -24.47 -11.96
CA ILE A 275 4.83 -25.77 -12.28
C ILE A 275 5.38 -26.32 -13.58
N ARG A 276 5.35 -25.52 -14.66
CA ARG A 276 5.79 -25.95 -15.99
C ARG A 276 7.27 -26.36 -15.99
N GLN A 277 8.13 -25.57 -15.36
CA GLN A 277 9.55 -25.87 -15.27
C GLN A 277 9.82 -27.15 -14.46
N LEU A 278 9.12 -27.36 -13.34
CA LEU A 278 9.25 -28.58 -12.54
C LEU A 278 8.77 -29.82 -13.32
N GLU A 279 7.63 -29.72 -14.01
CA GLU A 279 7.11 -30.82 -14.83
C GLU A 279 8.05 -31.15 -15.99
N ASN A 280 8.57 -30.13 -16.69
CA ASN A 280 9.55 -30.32 -17.75
C ASN A 280 10.84 -30.95 -17.23
N GLN A 281 11.34 -30.49 -16.08
CA GLN A 281 12.53 -31.07 -15.45
C GLN A 281 12.30 -32.53 -15.09
N ARG A 282 11.15 -32.86 -14.49
CA ARG A 282 10.76 -34.23 -14.17
C ARG A 282 10.70 -35.10 -15.42
N ASN A 283 10.01 -34.65 -16.47
CA ASN A 283 9.85 -35.40 -17.71
C ASN A 283 11.20 -35.66 -18.39
N ASN A 284 12.06 -34.65 -18.49
CA ASN A 284 13.41 -34.81 -19.05
C ASN A 284 14.25 -35.80 -18.22
N THR A 285 14.13 -35.74 -16.89
CA THR A 285 14.84 -36.63 -15.97
C THR A 285 14.41 -38.08 -16.17
N LEU A 286 13.10 -38.34 -16.13
CA LEU A 286 12.55 -39.69 -16.28
C LEU A 286 12.76 -40.24 -17.69
N GLN A 287 12.71 -39.38 -18.73
CA GLN A 287 13.01 -39.78 -20.10
C GLN A 287 14.46 -40.21 -20.26
N ALA A 288 15.42 -39.41 -19.79
CA ALA A 288 16.83 -39.76 -19.90
C ALA A 288 17.19 -41.03 -19.10
N ILE A 289 16.58 -41.22 -17.92
CA ILE A 289 16.73 -42.46 -17.14
C ILE A 289 16.07 -43.65 -17.87
N SER A 290 14.89 -43.45 -18.45
CA SER A 290 14.16 -44.46 -19.24
C SER A 290 14.95 -44.91 -20.47
N ASP A 291 15.54 -43.97 -21.21
CA ASP A 291 16.39 -44.26 -22.37
C ASP A 291 17.63 -45.05 -21.97
N GLN A 292 18.20 -44.74 -20.81
CA GLN A 292 19.34 -45.47 -20.27
C GLN A 292 18.95 -46.90 -19.86
N ARG A 293 17.78 -47.10 -19.25
CA ARG A 293 17.23 -48.43 -18.95
C ARG A 293 16.97 -49.23 -20.23
N LYS A 294 16.44 -48.60 -21.27
CA LYS A 294 16.14 -49.24 -22.55
C LYS A 294 17.38 -49.82 -23.24
N LYS A 295 18.56 -49.20 -23.07
CA LYS A 295 19.83 -49.75 -23.57
C LYS A 295 20.23 -51.05 -22.85
N LEU A 296 19.78 -51.25 -21.62
CA LEU A 296 20.06 -52.46 -20.83
C LEU A 296 19.05 -53.58 -21.10
N THR A 297 17.76 -53.25 -21.11
CA THR A 297 16.68 -54.26 -21.08
C THR A 297 15.87 -54.33 -22.37
N GLY A 298 16.03 -53.38 -23.29
CA GLY A 298 15.13 -53.16 -24.42
C GLY A 298 13.83 -52.43 -24.05
N GLU A 299 13.55 -52.23 -22.76
CA GLU A 299 12.31 -51.66 -22.24
C GLU A 299 12.55 -50.40 -21.40
N GLY A 300 11.80 -49.34 -21.68
CA GLY A 300 11.85 -48.09 -20.93
C GLY A 300 10.95 -48.08 -19.69
N LEU A 301 10.94 -46.94 -19.02
CA LEU A 301 10.00 -46.59 -17.96
C LEU A 301 8.78 -45.85 -18.54
N THR A 302 7.65 -45.93 -17.84
CA THR A 302 6.44 -45.15 -18.11
C THR A 302 6.04 -44.33 -16.89
N TRP A 303 5.47 -43.16 -17.13
CA TRP A 303 4.99 -42.26 -16.09
C TRP A 303 3.90 -41.35 -16.63
N GLU A 304 3.02 -40.93 -15.72
CA GLU A 304 2.00 -39.93 -15.97
C GLU A 304 2.49 -38.54 -15.57
N PRO A 305 1.88 -37.47 -16.11
CA PRO A 305 2.12 -36.10 -15.66
C PRO A 305 1.91 -35.97 -14.14
N LEU A 306 2.83 -35.30 -13.45
CA LEU A 306 2.71 -35.09 -12.00
C LEU A 306 1.89 -33.84 -11.71
N LEU A 307 2.28 -32.74 -12.33
CA LEU A 307 1.67 -31.43 -12.15
C LEU A 307 0.79 -31.16 -13.37
N LEU A 308 -0.51 -30.98 -13.15
CA LEU A 308 -1.41 -30.53 -14.20
C LEU A 308 -1.05 -29.09 -14.54
N ALA A 309 -0.35 -28.88 -15.66
CA ALA A 309 -0.28 -27.55 -16.26
C ALA A 309 -1.72 -27.12 -16.62
N PRO A 310 -2.12 -25.86 -16.36
CA PRO A 310 -3.36 -25.36 -16.94
C PRO A 310 -3.20 -25.45 -18.46
N VAL A 311 -4.13 -26.15 -19.10
CA VAL A 311 -4.23 -26.23 -20.56
C VAL A 311 -4.19 -24.80 -21.09
N GLU A 312 -3.21 -24.49 -21.95
CA GLU A 312 -3.18 -23.22 -22.70
C GLU A 312 -4.48 -23.15 -23.51
N GLY A 313 -5.46 -22.40 -23.00
CA GLY A 313 -6.83 -22.34 -23.56
C GLY A 313 -7.98 -22.44 -22.54
N SER A 314 -7.73 -22.77 -21.27
CA SER A 314 -8.76 -22.69 -20.23
C SER A 314 -8.94 -21.25 -19.72
N THR A 315 -9.62 -20.42 -20.50
CA THR A 315 -10.34 -19.26 -19.95
C THR A 315 -11.53 -19.79 -19.15
N GLY A 316 -11.31 -20.20 -17.90
CA GLY A 316 -12.33 -20.94 -17.17
C GLY A 316 -12.17 -20.94 -15.66
N THR A 317 -12.61 -19.84 -15.04
CA THR A 317 -13.07 -19.77 -13.64
C THR A 317 -11.97 -19.69 -12.57
N SER A 318 -11.61 -18.44 -12.24
CA SER A 318 -10.98 -18.10 -10.96
C SER A 318 -11.94 -18.41 -9.80
N ALA A 319 -11.88 -19.64 -9.27
CA ALA A 319 -12.48 -19.96 -7.99
C ALA A 319 -11.59 -19.38 -6.88
N GLY A 320 -11.85 -18.11 -6.52
CA GLY A 320 -11.11 -17.43 -5.46
C GLY A 320 -11.09 -15.91 -5.52
N SER A 321 -12.09 -15.26 -6.12
CA SER A 321 -12.29 -13.81 -5.96
C SER A 321 -13.78 -13.49 -5.86
N GLN A 322 -14.37 -13.79 -4.70
CA GLN A 322 -15.44 -12.95 -4.17
C GLN A 322 -14.79 -11.79 -3.38
N ALA A 323 -14.07 -10.94 -4.11
CA ALA A 323 -13.70 -9.60 -3.67
C ALA A 323 -14.00 -8.64 -4.83
N GLY A 324 -15.28 -8.59 -5.21
CA GLY A 324 -15.72 -7.90 -6.41
C GLY A 324 -17.20 -7.60 -6.41
N ASN A 325 -17.79 -7.18 -5.29
CA ASN A 325 -18.89 -6.22 -5.40
C ASN A 325 -18.26 -4.83 -5.41
N SER A 326 -17.75 -4.47 -6.59
CA SER A 326 -17.52 -3.07 -6.96
C SER A 326 -18.89 -2.43 -7.12
N THR A 327 -19.57 -2.18 -6.00
CA THR A 327 -20.48 -1.05 -5.95
C THR A 327 -19.59 0.16 -6.03
N ASN A 328 -19.51 0.71 -7.24
CA ASN A 328 -19.31 2.12 -7.47
C ASN A 328 -19.98 2.90 -6.32
N PRO A 329 -19.25 3.54 -5.39
CA PRO A 329 -19.88 4.60 -4.62
C PRO A 329 -20.02 5.73 -5.64
N SER A 330 -21.17 5.70 -6.31
CA SER A 330 -21.81 6.88 -6.85
C SER A 330 -21.41 8.06 -5.99
N ALA A 331 -20.79 9.06 -6.62
CA ALA A 331 -20.55 10.40 -6.12
C ALA A 331 -21.13 10.59 -4.70
N GLU A 332 -20.29 10.45 -3.67
CA GLU A 332 -20.68 10.86 -2.34
C GLU A 332 -20.86 12.38 -2.43
N LYS A 333 -22.10 12.75 -2.72
CA LYS A 333 -22.58 14.09 -2.95
C LYS A 333 -22.14 14.88 -1.72
N ALA A 334 -21.17 15.77 -1.91
CA ALA A 334 -20.85 16.77 -0.91
C ALA A 334 -22.17 17.36 -0.41
N PRO A 335 -22.38 17.50 0.92
CA PRO A 335 -23.65 17.97 1.45
C PRO A 335 -23.96 19.31 0.80
N ALA A 336 -25.07 19.33 0.03
CA ALA A 336 -25.57 20.51 -0.63
C ALA A 336 -25.68 21.63 0.42
N ALA A 337 -25.04 22.76 0.13
CA ALA A 337 -25.28 23.98 0.87
C ALA A 337 -26.78 24.29 0.79
N SER A 338 -27.46 24.18 1.94
CA SER A 338 -28.82 24.65 2.13
C SER A 338 -28.88 26.11 1.68
N GLN A 339 -29.59 26.34 0.57
CA GLN A 339 -30.00 27.66 0.12
C GLN A 339 -31.06 28.18 1.09
N GLY A 340 -30.97 29.47 1.39
CA GLY A 340 -31.88 30.16 2.30
C GLY A 340 -33.28 30.26 1.72
N THR A 341 -34.26 30.08 2.60
CA THR A 341 -35.65 30.44 2.33
C THR A 341 -35.88 31.86 2.86
N THR A 342 -36.03 32.78 1.92
CA THR A 342 -36.66 34.09 2.13
C THR A 342 -38.14 33.86 2.41
N ALA A 343 -38.67 34.45 3.48
CA ALA A 343 -40.11 34.62 3.67
C ALA A 343 -40.38 36.08 4.06
N GLN A 344 -40.92 36.82 3.09
CA GLN A 344 -41.66 38.07 3.32
C GLN A 344 -43.02 37.72 3.95
N GLN A 345 -43.32 38.40 5.07
CA GLN A 345 -44.53 39.19 5.40
C GLN A 345 -45.91 38.84 4.77
N PRO A 346 -47.02 39.18 5.45
CA PRO A 346 -47.40 40.57 5.80
C PRO A 346 -46.93 41.07 7.17
#